data_AF-A0A1H3RJ39-F1
#
_entry.id   AF-A0A1H3RJ39-F1
#
_cell.length_a   1.000
_cell.length_b   1.000
_cell.length_c   1.000
_cell.angle_alpha   90.00
_cell.angle_beta   90.00
_cell.angle_gamma   90.00
#
_symmetry.space_group_name_H-M   'P 1'
#
loop_
_entity.id
_entity.type
_entity.pdbx_description
1 polymer ?
#
loop_
_entity_poly.entity_id
_entity_poly.type
_entity_poly.pdbx_seq_one_letter_code
_entity_poly.pdbx_strand_id
1 'polypeptide(L)'
;MTRDDVIAMACATGFGRIFPADQGLPKTWVGTDLDRLLSFAAMVASAEREACAKACDTQQRINLDWGDEQRADTARTCAAAIRARPTGHKEST
;
A
#
# COMPACT_ATOMS: atom_id res chain seq x y z
N MET A 1 -0.07 1.98 6.42
CA MET A 1 -0.08 0.51 6.37
C MET A 1 0.85 -0.01 7.44
N THR A 2 0.43 -1.02 8.16
CA THR A 2 1.22 -1.69 9.20
C THR A 2 1.68 -3.06 8.71
N ARG A 3 2.60 -3.69 9.44
CA ARG A 3 3.02 -5.07 9.16
C ARG A 3 1.83 -6.05 9.17
N ASP A 4 0.89 -5.86 10.08
CA ASP A 4 -0.27 -6.74 10.22
C ASP A 4 -1.26 -6.54 9.06
N ASP A 5 -1.39 -5.32 8.53
CA ASP A 5 -2.19 -5.05 7.32
C ASP A 5 -1.63 -5.83 6.12
N VAL A 6 -0.29 -5.85 5.96
CA VAL A 6 0.38 -6.58 4.87
C VAL A 6 0.15 -8.08 4.99
N ILE A 7 0.24 -8.64 6.20
CA ILE A 7 -0.04 -10.07 6.46
C ILE A 7 -1.50 -10.39 6.15
N ALA A 8 -2.44 -9.53 6.58
CA ALA A 8 -3.86 -9.69 6.31
C ALA A 8 -4.17 -9.65 4.80
N MET A 9 -3.57 -8.72 4.06
CA MET A 9 -3.70 -8.63 2.60
C MET A 9 -3.17 -9.89 1.90
N ALA A 10 -2.04 -10.42 2.35
CA ALA A 10 -1.47 -11.64 1.79
C ALA A 10 -2.38 -12.87 2.02
N CYS A 11 -2.95 -12.98 3.22
CA CYS A 11 -3.97 -13.98 3.53
C CYS A 11 -5.23 -13.81 2.66
N ALA A 12 -5.70 -12.57 2.45
CA ALA A 12 -6.90 -12.27 1.66
C ALA A 12 -6.75 -12.63 0.17
N THR A 13 -5.54 -12.51 -0.40
CA THR A 13 -5.26 -12.95 -1.78
C THR A 13 -4.90 -14.43 -1.88
N GLY A 14 -4.91 -15.16 -0.76
CA GLY A 14 -4.46 -16.54 -0.68
C GLY A 14 -2.98 -16.70 -1.07
N PHE A 15 -2.22 -15.60 -1.09
CA PHE A 15 -0.79 -15.63 -1.33
C PHE A 15 -0.13 -16.09 -0.05
N GLY A 16 0.40 -17.32 -0.08
CA GLY A 16 1.19 -17.90 0.99
C GLY A 16 0.43 -18.36 2.23
N ARG A 17 1.09 -19.21 3.02
CA ARG A 17 0.64 -19.65 4.34
C ARG A 17 1.80 -19.55 5.31
N ILE A 18 1.49 -19.09 6.52
CA ILE A 18 2.41 -19.20 7.65
C ILE A 18 2.38 -20.65 8.11
N PHE A 19 3.52 -21.33 7.99
CA PHE A 19 3.73 -22.60 8.66
C PHE A 19 4.19 -22.31 10.10
N PRO A 20 3.54 -22.92 11.11
CA PRO A 20 3.98 -22.79 12.48
C PRO A 20 5.40 -23.35 12.63
N ALA A 21 6.12 -22.88 13.63
CA ALA A 21 7.39 -23.50 13.99
C ALA A 21 7.13 -24.96 14.40
N ASP A 22 7.86 -25.90 13.79
CA ASP A 22 7.80 -27.32 14.09
C ASP A 22 9.22 -27.90 14.04
N GLN A 23 9.54 -28.84 14.93
CA GLN A 23 10.79 -29.61 14.95
C GLN A 23 12.08 -28.79 14.76
N GLY A 24 12.18 -27.63 15.42
CA GLY A 24 13.37 -26.77 15.36
C GLY A 24 13.47 -25.88 14.12
N LEU A 25 12.48 -25.90 13.23
CA LEU A 25 12.40 -24.98 12.10
C LEU A 25 11.70 -23.68 12.51
N PRO A 26 12.19 -22.51 12.05
CA PRO A 26 11.56 -21.23 12.35
C PRO A 26 10.21 -21.11 11.64
N LYS A 27 9.32 -20.29 12.22
CA LYS A 27 8.07 -19.87 11.57
C LYS A 27 8.39 -19.31 10.19
N THR A 28 7.90 -19.96 9.14
CA THR A 28 8.27 -19.64 7.76
C THR A 28 7.04 -19.32 6.92
N TRP A 29 7.20 -18.38 6.01
CA TRP A 29 6.22 -18.03 5.00
C TRP A 29 6.55 -18.78 3.71
N VAL A 30 5.61 -19.57 3.20
CA VAL A 30 5.77 -20.27 1.92
C VAL A 30 4.71 -19.76 0.95
N GLY A 31 5.13 -19.07 -0.11
CA GLY A 31 4.30 -18.67 -1.25
C GLY A 31 4.71 -19.47 -2.48
N THR A 32 3.74 -19.98 -3.24
CA THR A 32 3.99 -20.93 -4.34
C THR A 32 3.41 -20.50 -5.69
N ASP A 33 2.71 -19.37 -5.76
CA ASP A 33 1.89 -18.99 -6.92
C ASP A 33 2.18 -17.55 -7.36
N LEU A 34 2.69 -17.39 -8.58
CA LEU A 34 3.06 -16.11 -9.17
C LEU A 34 1.82 -15.21 -9.36
N ASP A 35 0.68 -15.77 -9.76
CA ASP A 35 -0.53 -14.98 -10.00
C ASP A 35 -1.07 -14.39 -8.70
N ARG A 36 -0.97 -15.16 -7.61
CA ARG A 36 -1.31 -14.67 -6.26
C ARG A 36 -0.32 -13.65 -5.74
N LEU A 37 0.97 -13.80 -6.04
CA LEU A 37 1.98 -12.80 -5.72
C LEU A 37 1.68 -11.47 -6.43
N LEU A 38 1.35 -11.52 -7.72
CA LEU A 38 0.99 -10.33 -8.50
C LEU A 38 -0.28 -9.68 -7.96
N SER A 39 -1.29 -10.48 -7.63
CA SER A 39 -2.54 -9.99 -7.02
C SER A 39 -2.31 -9.34 -5.65
N PHE A 40 -1.47 -9.96 -4.81
CA PHE A 40 -1.04 -9.41 -3.53
C PHE A 40 -0.29 -8.09 -3.70
N ALA A 41 0.70 -8.05 -4.60
CA ALA A 41 1.49 -6.85 -4.87
C ALA A 41 0.61 -5.70 -5.39
N ALA A 42 -0.37 -5.98 -6.25
CA ALA A 42 -1.33 -4.98 -6.73
C ALA A 42 -2.19 -4.43 -5.59
N MET A 43 -2.66 -5.30 -4.69
CA MET A 43 -3.43 -4.91 -3.50
C MET A 43 -2.62 -4.03 -2.55
N VAL A 44 -1.39 -4.45 -2.22
CA VAL A 44 -0.46 -3.66 -1.37
C VAL A 44 -0.14 -2.32 -2.01
N ALA A 45 0.19 -2.29 -3.31
CA ALA A 45 0.49 -1.05 -4.01
C ALA A 45 -0.72 -0.09 -3.98
N SER A 46 -1.95 -0.61 -4.08
CA SER A 46 -3.15 0.20 -3.96
C SER A 46 -3.39 0.75 -2.56
N ALA A 47 -3.21 -0.10 -1.54
CA ALA A 47 -3.35 0.32 -0.16
C ALA A 47 -2.28 1.35 0.25
N GLU A 48 -1.03 1.20 -0.21
CA GLU A 48 0.05 2.17 0.05
C GLU A 48 -0.23 3.51 -0.62
N ARG A 49 -0.71 3.51 -1.88
CA ARG A 49 -1.07 4.77 -2.56
C ARG A 49 -2.16 5.51 -1.81
N GLU A 50 -3.21 4.82 -1.35
CA GLU A 50 -4.25 5.48 -0.57
C GLU A 50 -3.74 5.98 0.79
N ALA A 51 -2.86 5.23 1.46
CA ALA A 51 -2.24 5.68 2.70
C ALA A 51 -1.37 6.94 2.48
N CYS A 52 -0.61 6.98 1.39
CA CYS A 52 0.19 8.14 1.00
C CYS A 52 -0.68 9.36 0.67
N ALA A 53 -1.78 9.16 -0.07
CA ALA A 53 -2.73 10.24 -0.37
C ALA A 53 -3.38 10.82 0.90
N LYS A 54 -3.73 9.98 1.88
CA LYS A 54 -4.24 10.44 3.20
C LYS A 54 -3.21 11.23 4.01
N ALA A 55 -1.92 10.90 3.87
CA ALA A 55 -0.86 11.72 4.48
C ALA A 55 -0.84 13.13 3.87
N CYS A 56 -1.03 13.23 2.54
CA CYS A 56 -1.20 14.53 1.88
C CYS A 56 -2.47 15.27 2.32
N ASP A 57 -3.61 14.59 2.47
CA ASP A 57 -4.85 15.20 3.02
C ASP A 57 -4.62 15.74 4.45
N THR A 58 -3.84 15.03 5.26
CA THR A 58 -3.46 15.46 6.61
C THR A 58 -2.57 16.71 6.56
N GLN A 59 -1.57 16.72 5.67
CA GLN A 59 -0.70 17.88 5.49
C GLN A 59 -1.47 19.10 4.97
N GLN A 60 -2.45 18.90 4.08
CA GLN A 60 -3.33 19.96 3.61
C GLN A 60 -4.03 20.65 4.79
N ARG A 61 -4.63 19.88 5.70
CA ARG A 61 -5.27 20.42 6.90
C ARG A 61 -4.31 21.22 7.77
N ILE A 62 -3.12 20.69 8.05
CA ILE A 62 -2.09 21.38 8.84
C ILE A 62 -1.71 22.73 8.18
N ASN A 63 -1.56 22.76 6.86
CA ASN A 63 -1.23 23.98 6.14
C ASN A 63 -2.37 25.01 6.21
N LEU A 64 -3.63 24.57 6.11
CA LEU A 64 -4.79 25.45 6.30
C LEU A 64 -4.84 26.03 7.71
N ASP A 65 -4.59 25.21 8.74
CA ASP A 65 -4.56 25.65 10.13
C ASP A 65 -3.46 26.70 10.39
N TRP A 66 -2.38 26.67 9.60
CA TRP A 66 -1.30 27.67 9.63
C TRP A 66 -1.49 28.85 8.68
N GLY A 67 -2.60 28.90 7.92
CA GLY A 67 -2.87 29.95 6.94
C GLY A 67 -2.01 29.89 5.67
N ASP A 68 -1.33 28.77 5.40
CA ASP A 68 -0.52 28.57 4.19
C ASP A 68 -1.36 27.92 3.08
N GLU A 69 -2.21 28.74 2.45
CA GLU A 69 -3.14 28.30 1.40
C GLU A 69 -2.42 27.66 0.21
N GLN A 70 -1.24 28.18 -0.17
CA GLN A 70 -0.46 27.65 -1.29
C GLN A 70 0.03 26.22 -1.02
N ARG A 71 0.56 25.97 0.19
CA ARG A 71 0.97 24.60 0.56
C ARG A 71 -0.22 23.68 0.77
N ALA A 72 -1.36 24.18 1.24
CA ALA A 72 -2.59 23.40 1.31
C ALA A 72 -3.05 22.95 -0.08
N ASP A 73 -3.03 23.85 -1.07
CA ASP A 73 -3.38 23.57 -2.46
C ASP A 73 -2.45 22.52 -3.09
N THR A 74 -1.15 22.67 -2.83
CA THR A 74 -0.13 21.72 -3.29
C THR A 74 -0.36 20.31 -2.71
N ALA A 75 -0.65 20.22 -1.41
CA ALA A 75 -0.92 18.96 -0.74
C ALA A 75 -2.19 18.27 -1.29
N ARG A 76 -3.26 19.05 -1.53
CA ARG A 76 -4.50 18.56 -2.16
C ARG A 76 -4.24 18.00 -3.55
N THR A 77 -3.48 18.72 -4.36
CA THR A 77 -3.11 18.30 -5.73
C THR A 77 -2.26 17.03 -5.70
N CYS A 78 -1.33 16.91 -4.76
CA CYS A 78 -0.53 15.71 -4.57
C CYS A 78 -1.38 14.48 -4.25
N ALA A 79 -2.33 14.61 -3.31
CA ALA A 79 -3.24 13.52 -2.95
C ALA A 79 -4.06 13.02 -4.16
N ALA A 80 -4.59 13.96 -4.96
CA ALA A 80 -5.32 13.65 -6.18
C ALA A 80 -4.43 12.93 -7.23
N ALA A 81 -3.21 13.40 -7.43
CA ALA A 81 -2.26 12.80 -8.37
C ALA A 81 -1.86 11.36 -7.95
N ILE A 82 -1.66 11.12 -6.66
CA ILE A 82 -1.36 9.77 -6.13
C ILE A 82 -2.52 8.81 -6.39
N ARG A 83 -3.76 9.24 -6.15
CA ARG A 83 -4.97 8.43 -6.38
C ARG A 83 -5.22 8.16 -7.85
N ALA A 84 -4.91 9.11 -8.72
CA ALA A 84 -5.03 8.95 -10.17
C ALA A 84 -3.93 8.06 -10.79
N ARG A 85 -2.86 7.75 -10.04
CA ARG A 85 -1.76 6.95 -10.55
C ARG A 85 -2.18 5.49 -10.76
N PRO A 86 -2.02 4.93 -11.97
CA PRO A 86 -2.46 3.57 -12.28
C PRO A 86 -1.65 2.50 -11.53
N THR A 87 -2.30 1.37 -11.30
CA THR A 87 -1.80 0.22 -10.55
C THR A 87 -1.07 -0.77 -11.46
N GLY A 88 -0.05 -0.34 -12.21
CA GLY A 88 0.66 -1.28 -13.09
C GLY A 88 1.62 -0.61 -14.04
N HIS A 89 2.74 -1.29 -14.30
CA HIS A 89 3.64 -0.98 -15.40
C HIS A 89 2.83 -1.12 -16.70
N LYS A 90 2.62 -0.02 -17.43
CA LYS A 90 2.30 -0.16 -18.84
C LYS A 90 3.59 -0.63 -19.48
N GLU A 91 3.65 -1.89 -19.91
CA GLU A 91 4.63 -2.25 -20.93
C GLU A 91 4.32 -1.38 -22.14
N SER A 92 5.18 -0.40 -22.39
CA SER A 92 5.20 0.34 -23.65
C SER A 92 5.51 -0.67 -24.74
N THR A 93 4.49 -1.01 -25.52
CA THR A 93 4.63 -1.81 -26.74
C THR A 93 5.29 -1.00 -27.84
#